data_AF-A0A7Y2UNJ1-F1
#
_entry.id   AF-A0A7Y2UNJ1-F1
#
_cell.length_a   1.000
_cell.length_b   1.000
_cell.length_c   1.000
_cell.angle_alpha   90.00
_cell.angle_beta   90.00
_cell.angle_gamma   90.00
#
_symmetry.space_group_name_H-M   'P 1'
#
loop_
_entity.id
_entity.type
_entity.pdbx_description
1 polymer ?
#
loop_
_entity_poly.entity_id
_entity_poly.type
_entity_poly.pdbx_seq_one_letter_code
_entity_poly.pdbx_strand_id
1 'polypeptide(L)'
;MATVTVSWGLSVLLYGVLRWLGLPVIAAHPAALLVVSPIIFVVLLLQKQRVNQGQKFTFLRFLRFFVGIILGAALQGALLAHLLQSDLLPDVLAFAAAALIGVLILLLVSAVWVFPLPDSNTSRTEIVTSVFIAAMVVLRLLYLGLPELMEQEAYYWNYSQHLDLGYLDHPPMVALIIWLGTILFGVSEFGVRMGAFLCWIVTAYFSYRLTLKIFDRQAALGAVLLLAVLPLYFGVGFLMTPDAPLHAAWSALLYFSYRVLLENDSVSWIGFGVSLGLGLLSKYTIVLLGPTFLLFMLVDPKARHWFLKPGPYVALVLALLCFSPVLIWNMQHEWASFLFQSAKRISRVPVVSTHHLIGHIALILTPAGLIGVLLFFIFGGRVLRSAQP
;
A
#
# COMPACT_ATOMS: atom_id res chain seq x y z
N MET A 1 -25.24 -7.57 -19.75
CA MET A 1 -25.24 -9.04 -19.85
C MET A 1 -24.81 -9.55 -21.22
N ALA A 2 -25.45 -9.14 -22.33
CA ALA A 2 -25.07 -9.60 -23.68
C ALA A 2 -23.58 -9.38 -24.04
N THR A 3 -22.98 -8.24 -23.65
CA THR A 3 -21.55 -8.00 -23.88
C THR A 3 -20.67 -8.99 -23.10
N VAL A 4 -21.03 -9.34 -21.86
CA VAL A 4 -20.27 -10.29 -21.03
C VAL A 4 -20.26 -11.67 -21.69
N THR A 5 -21.44 -12.17 -22.09
CA THR A 5 -21.59 -13.52 -22.63
C THR A 5 -20.87 -13.69 -23.97
N VAL A 6 -20.96 -12.69 -24.86
CA VAL A 6 -20.27 -12.71 -26.16
C VAL A 6 -18.75 -12.63 -25.97
N SER A 7 -18.26 -11.71 -25.14
CA SER A 7 -16.82 -11.55 -24.88
C SER A 7 -16.21 -12.79 -24.22
N TRP A 8 -16.90 -13.35 -23.24
CA TRP A 8 -16.49 -14.57 -22.56
C TRP A 8 -16.48 -15.77 -23.50
N GLY A 9 -17.59 -16.01 -24.22
CA GLY A 9 -17.71 -17.13 -25.15
C GLY A 9 -16.66 -17.10 -26.27
N LEU A 10 -16.40 -15.91 -26.84
CA LEU A 10 -15.36 -15.74 -27.86
C LEU A 10 -13.96 -16.02 -27.31
N SER A 11 -13.67 -15.58 -26.09
CA SER A 11 -12.38 -15.83 -25.43
C SER A 11 -12.15 -17.32 -25.19
N VAL A 12 -13.17 -18.03 -24.70
CA VAL A 12 -13.10 -19.48 -24.44
C VAL A 12 -12.96 -20.26 -25.75
N LEU A 13 -13.74 -19.91 -26.77
CA LEU A 13 -13.69 -20.57 -28.08
C LEU A 13 -12.30 -20.41 -28.71
N LEU A 14 -11.78 -19.18 -28.74
CA LEU A 14 -10.47 -18.91 -29.33
C LEU A 14 -9.35 -19.63 -28.57
N TYR A 15 -9.39 -19.61 -27.23
CA TYR A 15 -8.45 -20.39 -26.42
C TYR A 15 -8.52 -21.89 -26.73
N GLY A 16 -9.73 -22.46 -26.83
CA GLY A 16 -9.94 -23.85 -27.19
C GLY A 16 -9.34 -24.21 -28.56
N VAL A 17 -9.54 -23.36 -29.57
CA VAL A 17 -8.94 -23.53 -30.90
C VAL A 17 -7.41 -23.48 -30.83
N LEU A 18 -6.83 -22.52 -30.10
CA LEU A 18 -5.38 -22.41 -29.95
C LEU A 18 -4.79 -23.63 -29.24
N ARG A 19 -5.47 -24.15 -28.21
CA ARG A 19 -5.07 -25.40 -27.52
C ARG A 19 -5.17 -26.60 -28.45
N TRP A 20 -6.21 -26.69 -29.27
CA TRP A 20 -6.37 -27.75 -30.28
C TRP A 20 -5.27 -27.72 -31.33
N LEU A 21 -4.80 -26.53 -31.72
CA LEU A 21 -3.64 -26.34 -32.60
C LEU A 21 -2.28 -26.64 -31.92
N GLY A 22 -2.27 -27.10 -30.67
CA GLY A 22 -1.06 -27.53 -29.95
C GLY A 22 -0.29 -26.40 -29.26
N LEU A 23 -0.82 -25.18 -29.18
CA LEU A 23 -0.15 -24.08 -28.47
C LEU A 23 -0.15 -24.33 -26.95
N PRO A 24 0.97 -24.08 -26.25
CA PRO A 24 1.02 -24.19 -24.79
C PRO A 24 0.13 -23.14 -24.13
N VAL A 25 -0.32 -23.41 -22.90
CA VAL A 25 -1.21 -22.52 -22.12
C VAL A 25 -0.64 -21.10 -22.02
N ILE A 26 0.66 -20.97 -21.77
CA ILE A 26 1.40 -19.70 -21.69
C ILE A 26 1.29 -18.87 -22.98
N ALA A 27 1.16 -19.50 -24.15
CA ALA A 27 0.98 -18.80 -25.42
C ALA A 27 -0.50 -18.59 -25.78
N ALA A 28 -1.33 -19.61 -25.56
CA ALA A 28 -2.74 -19.59 -25.91
C ALA A 28 -3.55 -18.56 -25.12
N HIS A 29 -3.26 -18.38 -23.82
CA HIS A 29 -3.94 -17.41 -22.97
C HIS A 29 -3.78 -15.95 -23.45
N PRO A 30 -2.55 -15.39 -23.54
CA PRO A 30 -2.36 -14.01 -23.96
C PRO A 30 -2.80 -13.79 -25.41
N ALA A 31 -2.61 -14.78 -26.29
CA ALA A 31 -3.06 -14.68 -27.69
C ALA A 31 -4.59 -14.56 -27.79
N ALA A 32 -5.35 -15.38 -27.06
CA ALA A 32 -6.80 -15.30 -27.05
C ALA A 32 -7.29 -13.92 -26.57
N LEU A 33 -6.68 -13.40 -25.51
CA LEU A 33 -7.04 -12.11 -24.93
C LEU A 33 -6.71 -10.92 -25.85
N LEU A 34 -5.55 -10.95 -26.52
CA LEU A 34 -5.16 -9.91 -27.49
C LEU A 34 -6.10 -9.81 -28.69
N VAL A 35 -6.63 -10.92 -29.16
CA VAL A 35 -7.55 -10.95 -30.31
C VAL A 35 -8.95 -10.48 -29.91
N VAL A 36 -9.43 -10.87 -28.73
CA VAL A 36 -10.78 -10.53 -28.28
C VAL A 36 -10.89 -9.07 -27.80
N SER A 37 -9.84 -8.53 -27.17
CA SER A 37 -9.91 -7.22 -26.52
C SER A 37 -10.26 -6.03 -27.44
N PRO A 38 -9.73 -5.91 -28.68
CA PRO A 38 -10.13 -4.86 -29.62
C PRO A 38 -11.63 -4.93 -29.99
N ILE A 39 -12.17 -6.14 -30.13
CA ILE A 39 -13.60 -6.35 -30.43
C ILE A 39 -14.44 -5.84 -29.26
N ILE A 40 -14.05 -6.15 -28.03
CA ILE A 40 -14.72 -5.65 -26.81
C ILE A 40 -14.72 -4.12 -26.79
N PHE A 41 -13.57 -3.49 -27.08
CA PHE A 41 -13.45 -2.04 -27.08
C PHE A 41 -14.42 -1.38 -28.06
N VAL A 42 -14.47 -1.89 -29.30
CA VAL A 42 -15.34 -1.36 -30.36
C VAL A 42 -16.81 -1.55 -29.99
N VAL A 43 -17.20 -2.73 -29.48
CA VAL A 43 -18.57 -3.00 -29.04
C VAL A 43 -18.99 -2.04 -27.93
N LEU A 44 -18.13 -1.82 -26.92
CA LEU A 44 -18.39 -0.89 -25.82
C LEU A 44 -18.50 0.56 -26.31
N LEU A 45 -17.62 0.98 -27.22
CA LEU A 45 -17.65 2.30 -27.83
C LEU A 45 -18.96 2.53 -28.58
N LEU A 46 -19.37 1.58 -29.43
CA LEU A 46 -20.60 1.66 -30.23
C LEU A 46 -21.86 1.66 -29.35
N GLN A 47 -21.91 0.81 -28.32
CA GLN A 47 -23.01 0.80 -27.36
C GLN A 47 -23.13 2.16 -26.66
N LYS A 48 -22.00 2.75 -26.25
CA LYS A 48 -22.00 4.05 -25.57
C LYS A 48 -22.32 5.21 -26.50
N GLN A 49 -21.92 5.15 -27.77
CA GLN A 49 -22.32 6.13 -28.80
C GLN A 49 -23.83 6.10 -29.07
N ARG A 50 -24.45 4.91 -29.07
CA ARG A 50 -25.91 4.78 -29.24
C ARG A 50 -26.70 5.39 -28.06
N VAL A 51 -26.19 5.22 -26.84
CA VAL A 51 -26.87 5.68 -25.62
C VAL A 51 -26.58 7.16 -25.32
N ASN A 52 -25.37 7.64 -25.62
CA ASN A 52 -24.95 9.02 -25.39
C ASN A 52 -24.30 9.57 -26.66
N GLN A 53 -25.00 10.49 -27.35
CA GLN A 53 -24.64 11.05 -28.66
C GLN A 53 -23.31 11.87 -28.73
N GLY A 54 -22.43 11.78 -27.72
CA GLY A 54 -21.18 12.57 -27.65
C GLY A 54 -19.89 11.77 -27.46
N GLN A 55 -19.92 10.44 -27.33
CA GLN A 55 -18.69 9.69 -26.99
C GLN A 55 -17.85 9.32 -28.21
N LYS A 56 -16.79 10.09 -28.48
CA LYS A 56 -15.84 9.81 -29.56
C LYS A 56 -14.68 8.92 -29.09
N PHE A 57 -14.08 8.21 -30.04
CA PHE A 57 -12.78 7.59 -29.85
C PHE A 57 -11.74 8.67 -29.53
N THR A 58 -10.90 8.42 -28.52
CA THR A 58 -9.70 9.21 -28.27
C THR A 58 -8.56 8.26 -27.91
N PHE A 59 -7.33 8.62 -28.28
CA PHE A 59 -6.14 7.83 -27.95
C PHE A 59 -6.01 7.57 -26.45
N LEU A 60 -6.37 8.55 -25.62
CA LEU A 60 -6.37 8.42 -24.17
C LEU A 60 -7.36 7.34 -23.67
N ARG A 61 -8.54 7.23 -24.28
CA ARG A 61 -9.51 6.16 -23.92
C ARG A 61 -8.99 4.79 -24.30
N PHE A 62 -8.35 4.68 -25.45
CA PHE A 62 -7.69 3.45 -25.86
C PHE A 62 -6.58 3.05 -24.87
N LEU A 63 -5.74 4.00 -24.45
CA LEU A 63 -4.69 3.73 -23.45
C LEU A 63 -5.27 3.27 -22.10
N ARG A 64 -6.35 3.92 -21.63
CA ARG A 64 -7.06 3.50 -20.40
C ARG A 64 -7.63 2.08 -20.52
N PHE A 65 -8.20 1.76 -21.67
CA PHE A 65 -8.72 0.42 -21.95
C PHE A 65 -7.59 -0.62 -22.00
N PHE A 66 -6.46 -0.28 -22.62
CA PHE A 66 -5.27 -1.13 -22.67
C PHE A 66 -4.72 -1.47 -21.29
N VAL A 67 -4.70 -0.50 -20.35
CA VAL A 67 -4.37 -0.79 -18.95
C VAL A 67 -5.38 -1.76 -18.32
N GLY A 68 -6.68 -1.62 -18.62
CA GLY A 68 -7.70 -2.57 -18.21
C GLY A 68 -7.49 -3.99 -18.75
N ILE A 69 -7.02 -4.11 -20.00
CA ILE A 69 -6.65 -5.38 -20.63
C ILE A 69 -5.50 -6.03 -19.84
N ILE A 70 -4.43 -5.28 -19.53
CA ILE A 70 -3.28 -5.79 -18.78
C ILE A 70 -3.71 -6.29 -17.39
N LEU A 71 -4.53 -5.51 -16.68
CA LEU A 71 -5.03 -5.90 -15.35
C LEU A 71 -5.91 -7.15 -15.42
N GLY A 72 -6.84 -7.19 -16.38
CA GLY A 72 -7.69 -8.35 -16.61
C GLY A 72 -6.88 -9.60 -16.95
N ALA A 73 -5.86 -9.47 -17.81
CA ALA A 73 -4.97 -10.56 -18.20
C ALA A 73 -4.12 -11.08 -17.04
N ALA A 74 -3.60 -10.18 -16.19
CA ALA A 74 -2.81 -10.55 -15.02
C ALA A 74 -3.65 -11.36 -14.02
N LEU A 75 -4.86 -10.89 -13.70
CA LEU A 75 -5.75 -11.56 -12.76
C LEU A 75 -6.33 -12.87 -13.34
N GLN A 76 -6.65 -12.88 -14.63
CA GLN A 76 -7.02 -14.10 -15.36
C GLN A 76 -5.89 -15.12 -15.34
N GLY A 77 -4.66 -14.71 -15.65
CA GLY A 77 -3.49 -15.57 -15.64
C GLY A 77 -3.21 -16.16 -14.25
N ALA A 78 -3.33 -15.33 -13.21
CA ALA A 78 -3.18 -15.78 -11.82
C ALA A 78 -4.21 -16.84 -11.42
N LEU A 79 -5.51 -16.60 -11.71
CA LEU A 79 -6.55 -17.57 -11.41
C LEU A 79 -6.35 -18.86 -12.20
N LEU A 80 -6.02 -18.75 -13.49
CA LEU A 80 -5.76 -19.90 -14.35
C LEU A 80 -4.61 -20.76 -13.80
N ALA A 81 -3.49 -20.13 -13.42
CA ALA A 81 -2.35 -20.85 -12.84
C ALA A 81 -2.74 -21.59 -11.56
N HIS A 82 -3.51 -20.94 -10.68
CA HIS A 82 -3.97 -21.57 -9.44
C HIS A 82 -4.92 -22.75 -9.68
N LEU A 83 -5.88 -22.60 -10.60
CA LEU A 83 -6.81 -23.68 -10.95
C LEU A 83 -6.09 -24.87 -11.60
N LEU A 84 -5.12 -24.62 -12.46
CA LEU A 84 -4.31 -25.67 -13.08
C LEU A 84 -3.42 -26.42 -12.07
N GLN A 85 -2.92 -25.74 -11.04
CA GLN A 85 -2.16 -26.39 -9.96
C GLN A 85 -3.01 -27.31 -9.09
N SER A 86 -4.34 -27.10 -9.05
CA SER A 86 -5.23 -27.89 -8.22
C SER A 86 -5.59 -29.26 -8.80
N ASP A 87 -5.29 -29.52 -10.09
CA ASP A 87 -5.69 -30.71 -10.87
C ASP A 87 -7.20 -31.07 -10.83
N LEU A 88 -8.05 -30.17 -10.31
CA LEU A 88 -9.49 -30.40 -10.13
C LEU A 88 -10.30 -30.20 -11.42
N LEU A 89 -9.79 -29.41 -12.37
CA LEU A 89 -10.54 -28.97 -13.56
C LEU A 89 -9.73 -29.20 -14.84
N PRO A 90 -10.38 -29.68 -15.93
CA PRO A 90 -9.78 -29.66 -17.27
C PRO A 90 -9.36 -28.25 -17.70
N ASP A 91 -8.26 -28.15 -18.46
CA ASP A 91 -7.66 -26.88 -18.93
C ASP A 91 -8.67 -25.86 -19.45
N VAL A 92 -9.62 -26.29 -20.29
CA VAL A 92 -10.59 -25.41 -20.93
C VAL A 92 -11.61 -24.86 -19.91
N LEU A 93 -12.00 -25.66 -18.92
CA LEU A 93 -12.92 -25.22 -17.85
C LEU A 93 -12.22 -24.29 -16.87
N ALA A 94 -10.95 -24.57 -16.52
CA ALA A 94 -10.12 -23.67 -15.74
C ALA A 94 -9.95 -22.31 -16.45
N PHE A 95 -9.70 -22.32 -17.76
CA PHE A 95 -9.64 -21.11 -18.57
C PHE A 95 -10.98 -20.38 -18.63
N ALA A 96 -12.10 -21.10 -18.77
CA ALA A 96 -13.42 -20.50 -18.83
C ALA A 96 -13.75 -19.73 -17.54
N ALA A 97 -13.44 -20.29 -16.37
CA ALA A 97 -13.58 -19.58 -15.09
C ALA A 97 -12.67 -18.33 -15.03
N ALA A 98 -11.40 -18.47 -15.42
CA ALA A 98 -10.44 -17.37 -15.43
C ALA A 98 -10.84 -16.24 -16.40
N ALA A 99 -11.32 -16.59 -17.61
CA ALA A 99 -11.76 -15.65 -18.62
C ALA A 99 -12.98 -14.85 -18.18
N LEU A 100 -13.89 -15.45 -17.39
CA LEU A 100 -15.05 -14.73 -16.85
C LEU A 100 -14.59 -13.60 -15.93
N ILE A 101 -13.64 -13.88 -15.03
CA ILE A 101 -13.07 -12.86 -14.13
C ILE A 101 -12.39 -11.75 -14.93
N GLY A 102 -11.55 -12.11 -15.92
CA GLY A 102 -10.88 -11.14 -16.79
C GLY A 102 -11.86 -10.21 -17.51
N VAL A 103 -12.94 -10.76 -18.08
CA VAL A 103 -14.00 -9.99 -18.76
C VAL A 103 -14.75 -9.08 -17.78
N LEU A 104 -15.10 -9.58 -16.59
CA LEU A 104 -15.79 -8.78 -15.57
C LEU A 104 -14.93 -7.58 -15.12
N ILE A 105 -13.63 -7.79 -14.91
CA ILE A 105 -12.68 -6.72 -14.57
C ILE A 105 -12.58 -5.71 -15.70
N LEU A 106 -12.41 -6.17 -16.94
CA LEU A 106 -12.28 -5.29 -18.10
C LEU A 106 -13.54 -4.42 -18.28
N LEU A 107 -14.72 -5.00 -18.08
CA LEU A 107 -15.99 -4.27 -18.13
C LEU A 107 -16.16 -3.30 -16.96
N LEU A 108 -15.75 -3.68 -15.76
CA LEU A 108 -15.74 -2.80 -14.59
C LEU A 108 -14.84 -1.59 -14.84
N VAL A 109 -13.58 -1.81 -15.24
CA VAL A 109 -12.62 -0.75 -15.60
C VAL A 109 -13.19 0.11 -16.72
N SER A 110 -13.83 -0.50 -17.72
CA SER A 110 -14.41 0.23 -18.84
C SER A 110 -15.58 1.12 -18.44
N ALA A 111 -16.48 0.62 -17.59
CA ALA A 111 -17.63 1.37 -17.10
C ALA A 111 -17.22 2.52 -16.17
N VAL A 112 -16.19 2.29 -15.36
CA VAL A 112 -15.74 3.21 -14.33
C VAL A 112 -14.80 4.28 -14.91
N TRP A 113 -13.84 3.91 -15.78
CA TRP A 113 -12.71 4.76 -16.17
C TRP A 113 -12.59 5.07 -17.69
N VAL A 114 -12.99 4.15 -18.57
CA VAL A 114 -12.85 4.30 -20.04
C VAL A 114 -14.03 5.05 -20.66
N PHE A 115 -15.26 4.64 -20.32
CA PHE A 115 -16.51 5.18 -20.86
C PHE A 115 -17.43 5.77 -19.77
N PRO A 116 -17.03 6.91 -19.19
CA PRO A 116 -17.86 7.95 -18.63
C PRO A 116 -19.41 7.87 -18.69
N LEU A 117 -20.26 7.65 -17.67
CA LEU A 117 -21.61 8.27 -17.71
C LEU A 117 -21.52 9.80 -17.48
N PRO A 118 -22.42 10.65 -18.01
CA PRO A 118 -22.14 12.09 -18.17
C PRO A 118 -22.14 12.99 -16.91
N ASP A 119 -22.71 12.60 -15.76
CA ASP A 119 -23.22 13.63 -14.82
C ASP A 119 -22.62 13.71 -13.39
N SER A 120 -21.39 13.29 -13.11
CA SER A 120 -20.73 13.71 -11.85
C SER A 120 -19.21 13.59 -11.91
N ASN A 121 -18.50 14.72 -11.87
CA ASN A 121 -17.04 14.70 -12.11
C ASN A 121 -16.22 14.46 -10.82
N THR A 122 -16.63 15.04 -9.69
CA THR A 122 -15.94 14.90 -8.38
C THR A 122 -16.32 13.60 -7.66
N SER A 123 -17.61 13.35 -7.41
CA SER A 123 -18.10 12.11 -6.75
C SER A 123 -17.63 10.84 -7.46
N ARG A 124 -17.51 10.86 -8.79
CA ARG A 124 -17.08 9.69 -9.54
C ARG A 124 -15.60 9.37 -9.39
N THR A 125 -14.73 10.37 -9.40
CA THR A 125 -13.29 10.11 -9.23
C THR A 125 -13.05 9.48 -7.86
N GLU A 126 -13.79 9.92 -6.84
CA GLU A 126 -13.81 9.29 -5.52
C GLU A 126 -14.29 7.84 -5.57
N ILE A 127 -15.38 7.54 -6.29
CA ILE A 127 -15.89 6.17 -6.46
C ILE A 127 -14.85 5.29 -7.17
N VAL A 128 -14.30 5.74 -8.30
CA VAL A 128 -13.29 5.01 -9.06
C VAL A 128 -12.09 4.67 -8.17
N THR A 129 -11.57 5.67 -7.48
CA THR A 129 -10.43 5.51 -6.58
C THR A 129 -10.77 4.58 -5.42
N SER A 130 -11.97 4.70 -4.83
CA SER A 130 -12.41 3.82 -3.74
C SER A 130 -12.56 2.36 -4.18
N VAL A 131 -13.11 2.13 -5.38
CA VAL A 131 -13.21 0.78 -5.97
C VAL A 131 -11.82 0.20 -6.22
N PHE A 132 -10.87 1.02 -6.72
CA PHE A 132 -9.51 0.56 -6.96
C PHE A 132 -8.77 0.24 -5.66
N ILE A 133 -8.92 1.08 -4.62
CA ILE A 133 -8.39 0.81 -3.28
C ILE A 133 -8.97 -0.50 -2.75
N ALA A 134 -10.29 -0.68 -2.81
CA ALA A 134 -10.95 -1.90 -2.35
C ALA A 134 -10.43 -3.14 -3.11
N ALA A 135 -10.27 -3.03 -4.43
CA ALA A 135 -9.69 -4.10 -5.24
C ALA A 135 -8.25 -4.44 -4.81
N MET A 136 -7.40 -3.44 -4.56
CA MET A 136 -6.04 -3.66 -4.08
C MET A 136 -5.99 -4.29 -2.67
N VAL A 137 -6.92 -3.91 -1.79
CA VAL A 137 -7.06 -4.49 -0.45
C VAL A 137 -7.48 -5.96 -0.54
N VAL A 138 -8.49 -6.26 -1.35
CA VAL A 138 -8.95 -7.63 -1.59
C VAL A 138 -7.83 -8.47 -2.20
N LEU A 139 -7.15 -7.95 -3.22
CA LEU A 139 -6.02 -8.62 -3.84
C LEU A 139 -4.94 -8.95 -2.79
N ARG A 140 -4.57 -7.98 -1.96
CA ARG A 140 -3.57 -8.21 -0.91
C ARG A 140 -4.01 -9.29 0.08
N LEU A 141 -5.27 -9.28 0.52
CA LEU A 141 -5.81 -10.29 1.43
C LEU A 141 -5.79 -11.69 0.83
N LEU A 142 -6.16 -11.83 -0.45
CA LEU A 142 -6.14 -13.11 -1.15
C LEU A 142 -4.72 -13.68 -1.27
N TYR A 143 -3.73 -12.81 -1.51
CA TYR A 143 -2.34 -13.23 -1.66
C TYR A 143 -1.58 -13.38 -0.34
N LEU A 144 -2.14 -12.94 0.78
CA LEU A 144 -1.40 -12.86 2.04
C LEU A 144 -0.85 -14.22 2.49
N GLY A 145 -1.63 -15.29 2.27
CA GLY A 145 -1.27 -16.66 2.64
C GLY A 145 -0.76 -17.55 1.52
N LEU A 146 -0.60 -17.03 0.28
CA LEU A 146 -0.25 -17.89 -0.87
C LEU A 146 1.27 -18.09 -1.02
N PRO A 147 2.13 -17.06 -1.00
CA PRO A 147 3.57 -17.25 -1.11
C PRO A 147 4.16 -17.73 0.20
N GLU A 148 5.17 -18.59 0.14
CA GLU A 148 5.99 -18.97 1.29
C GLU A 148 6.60 -17.73 1.97
N LEU A 149 6.97 -17.88 3.24
CA LEU A 149 7.64 -16.82 3.99
C LEU A 149 9.00 -16.49 3.40
N MET A 150 9.30 -15.20 3.26
CA MET A 150 10.65 -14.77 2.94
C MET A 150 11.60 -15.05 4.11
N GLU A 151 12.91 -15.16 3.84
CA GLU A 151 13.93 -15.43 4.87
C GLU A 151 13.81 -14.51 6.09
N GLN A 152 13.56 -13.22 5.86
CA GLN A 152 13.39 -12.24 6.94
C GLN A 152 12.11 -12.46 7.74
N GLU A 153 11.00 -12.86 7.09
CA GLU A 153 9.75 -13.16 7.78
C GLU A 153 9.87 -14.42 8.63
N ALA A 154 10.54 -15.45 8.10
CA ALA A 154 10.85 -16.67 8.86
C ALA A 154 11.75 -16.37 10.07
N TYR A 155 12.72 -15.47 9.91
CA TYR A 155 13.56 -14.99 11.01
C TYR A 155 12.75 -14.30 12.12
N TYR A 156 11.82 -13.39 11.78
CA TYR A 156 10.96 -12.74 12.77
C TYR A 156 9.87 -13.67 13.32
N TRP A 157 9.45 -14.66 12.56
CA TRP A 157 8.58 -15.72 13.08
C TRP A 157 9.29 -16.51 14.17
N ASN A 158 10.60 -16.79 14.05
CA ASN A 158 11.37 -17.39 15.14
C ASN A 158 11.39 -16.52 16.42
N TYR A 159 11.40 -15.18 16.29
CA TYR A 159 11.24 -14.29 17.45
C TYR A 159 9.89 -14.49 18.14
N SER A 160 8.82 -14.65 17.35
CA SER A 160 7.48 -14.87 17.91
C SER A 160 7.35 -16.18 18.70
N GLN A 161 8.23 -17.16 18.46
CA GLN A 161 8.29 -18.40 19.23
C GLN A 161 9.01 -18.23 20.58
N HIS A 162 9.82 -17.16 20.71
CA HIS A 162 10.62 -16.84 21.88
C HIS A 162 10.40 -15.36 22.24
N LEU A 163 9.19 -15.04 22.70
CA LEU A 163 8.84 -13.68 23.06
C LEU A 163 9.74 -13.16 24.19
N ASP A 164 10.39 -12.03 23.93
CA ASP A 164 11.24 -11.34 24.89
C ASP A 164 10.99 -9.82 24.80
N LEU A 165 11.53 -9.07 25.76
CA LEU A 165 11.39 -7.62 25.85
C LEU A 165 12.19 -6.86 24.76
N GLY A 166 13.11 -7.55 24.07
CA GLY A 166 13.90 -7.04 22.96
C GLY A 166 14.70 -8.14 22.28
N TYR A 167 15.31 -7.83 21.14
CA TYR A 167 16.20 -8.73 20.41
C TYR A 167 17.44 -7.96 19.95
N LEU A 168 18.48 -8.69 19.55
CA LEU A 168 19.77 -8.11 19.17
C LEU A 168 19.64 -7.04 18.09
N ASP A 169 18.92 -7.31 17.01
CA ASP A 169 18.81 -6.40 15.87
C ASP A 169 17.56 -5.52 15.91
N HIS A 170 16.45 -5.94 16.54
CA HIS A 170 15.18 -5.21 16.50
C HIS A 170 14.41 -5.24 17.84
N PRO A 171 13.62 -4.19 18.11
CA PRO A 171 12.58 -4.18 19.15
C PRO A 171 11.50 -5.28 19.00
N PRO A 172 10.70 -5.56 20.05
CA PRO A 172 9.87 -6.76 20.12
C PRO A 172 8.53 -6.70 19.37
N MET A 173 8.09 -5.53 18.87
CA MET A 173 6.75 -5.38 18.30
C MET A 173 6.48 -6.33 17.13
N VAL A 174 7.47 -6.57 16.28
CA VAL A 174 7.32 -7.51 15.15
C VAL A 174 6.98 -8.92 15.64
N ALA A 175 7.64 -9.38 16.70
CA ALA A 175 7.46 -10.70 17.28
C ALA A 175 6.08 -10.82 17.93
N LEU A 176 5.67 -9.80 18.71
CA LEU A 176 4.37 -9.75 19.36
C LEU A 176 3.21 -9.78 18.35
N ILE A 177 3.33 -9.01 17.27
CA ILE A 177 2.30 -8.96 16.23
C ILE A 177 2.20 -10.30 15.49
N ILE A 178 3.33 -10.94 15.15
CA ILE A 178 3.33 -12.27 14.53
C ILE A 178 2.70 -13.30 15.48
N TRP A 179 3.06 -13.27 16.77
CA TRP A 179 2.52 -14.17 17.78
C TRP A 179 0.99 -14.02 17.90
N LEU A 180 0.48 -12.78 17.98
CA LEU A 180 -0.97 -12.52 17.98
C LEU A 180 -1.64 -13.01 16.69
N GLY A 181 -1.03 -12.75 15.53
CA GLY A 181 -1.56 -13.19 14.24
C GLY A 181 -1.65 -14.72 14.13
N THR A 182 -0.62 -15.43 14.55
CA THR A 182 -0.58 -16.90 14.52
C THR A 182 -1.50 -17.56 15.55
N ILE A 183 -1.75 -16.91 16.69
CA ILE A 183 -2.78 -17.37 17.64
C ILE A 183 -4.18 -17.22 17.06
N LEU A 184 -4.48 -16.09 16.42
CA LEU A 184 -5.83 -15.78 15.93
C LEU A 184 -6.19 -16.49 14.63
N PHE A 185 -5.21 -16.69 13.74
CA PHE A 185 -5.44 -17.22 12.39
C PHE A 185 -4.68 -18.54 12.11
N GLY A 186 -4.05 -19.12 13.14
CA GLY A 186 -3.25 -20.34 13.03
C GLY A 186 -1.82 -20.09 12.54
N VAL A 187 -0.97 -21.10 12.73
CA VAL A 187 0.43 -21.10 12.25
C VAL A 187 0.43 -21.30 10.74
N SER A 188 0.41 -20.19 10.01
CA SER A 188 0.39 -20.12 8.55
C SER A 188 1.00 -18.80 8.08
N GLU A 189 1.34 -18.71 6.79
CA GLU A 189 1.81 -17.50 6.12
C GLU A 189 0.81 -16.35 6.30
N PHE A 190 -0.48 -16.67 6.22
CA PHE A 190 -1.57 -15.74 6.45
C PHE A 190 -1.56 -15.21 7.89
N GLY A 191 -1.42 -16.09 8.88
CA GLY A 191 -1.36 -15.71 10.29
C GLY A 191 -0.16 -14.82 10.61
N VAL A 192 1.01 -15.13 10.05
CA VAL A 192 2.23 -14.31 10.21
C VAL A 192 2.06 -12.92 9.60
N ARG A 193 1.45 -12.81 8.41
CA ARG A 193 1.35 -11.54 7.67
C ARG A 193 0.12 -10.70 7.98
N MET A 194 -0.90 -11.25 8.65
CA MET A 194 -2.11 -10.51 9.01
C MET A 194 -1.78 -9.23 9.80
N GLY A 195 -0.79 -9.30 10.68
CA GLY A 195 -0.29 -8.15 11.42
C GLY A 195 0.21 -7.01 10.53
N ALA A 196 0.95 -7.32 9.46
CA ALA A 196 1.45 -6.33 8.52
C ALA A 196 0.29 -5.64 7.78
N PHE A 197 -0.72 -6.43 7.39
CA PHE A 197 -1.93 -5.91 6.74
C PHE A 197 -2.70 -4.94 7.67
N LEU A 198 -2.87 -5.29 8.95
CA LEU A 198 -3.50 -4.41 9.93
C LEU A 198 -2.69 -3.12 10.15
N CYS A 199 -1.37 -3.21 10.22
CA CYS A 199 -0.49 -2.04 10.29
C CYS A 199 -0.64 -1.14 9.06
N TRP A 200 -0.80 -1.73 7.87
CA TRP A 200 -1.08 -0.97 6.65
C TRP A 200 -2.44 -0.27 6.70
N ILE A 201 -3.49 -0.88 7.26
CA ILE A 201 -4.78 -0.22 7.47
C ILE A 201 -4.61 1.01 8.38
N VAL A 202 -3.88 0.88 9.48
CA VAL A 202 -3.59 1.99 10.38
C VAL A 202 -2.81 3.09 9.65
N THR A 203 -1.83 2.69 8.83
CA THR A 203 -1.06 3.62 7.99
C THR A 203 -1.98 4.40 7.07
N ALA A 204 -2.82 3.70 6.30
CA ALA A 204 -3.78 4.28 5.36
C ALA A 204 -4.79 5.20 6.07
N TYR A 205 -5.30 4.81 7.23
CA TYR A 205 -6.25 5.60 8.02
C TYR A 205 -5.65 6.94 8.44
N PHE A 206 -4.47 6.95 9.08
CA PHE A 206 -3.87 8.20 9.53
C PHE A 206 -3.38 9.08 8.38
N SER A 207 -2.88 8.48 7.29
CA SER A 207 -2.58 9.22 6.07
C SER A 207 -3.83 9.86 5.47
N TYR A 208 -4.94 9.13 5.34
CA TYR A 208 -6.22 9.67 4.89
C TYR A 208 -6.69 10.83 5.79
N ARG A 209 -6.67 10.64 7.11
CA ARG A 209 -7.12 11.63 8.09
C ARG A 209 -6.26 12.90 8.07
N LEU A 210 -4.95 12.75 7.92
CA LEU A 210 -4.03 13.88 7.82
C LEU A 210 -4.24 14.63 6.51
N THR A 211 -4.30 13.92 5.38
CA THR A 211 -4.52 14.54 4.07
C THR A 211 -5.88 15.24 4.00
N LEU A 212 -6.94 14.65 4.58
CA LEU A 212 -8.27 15.27 4.63
C LEU A 212 -8.29 16.56 5.45
N LYS A 213 -7.44 16.68 6.47
CA LYS A 213 -7.32 17.91 7.27
C LYS A 213 -6.59 19.02 6.54
N ILE A 214 -5.57 18.65 5.75
CA ILE A 214 -4.72 19.61 5.04
C ILE A 214 -5.35 20.01 3.71
N PHE A 215 -6.06 19.10 3.06
CA PHE A 215 -6.60 19.27 1.71
C PHE A 215 -8.09 18.87 1.69
N ASP A 216 -8.49 18.04 0.73
CA ASP A 216 -9.87 17.59 0.55
C ASP A 216 -9.97 16.05 0.52
N ARG A 217 -11.21 15.57 0.37
CA ARG A 217 -11.52 14.13 0.30
C ARG A 217 -10.89 13.44 -0.91
N GLN A 218 -10.83 14.11 -2.05
CA GLN A 218 -10.27 13.55 -3.26
C GLN A 218 -8.75 13.33 -3.11
N ALA A 219 -8.05 14.30 -2.54
CA ALA A 219 -6.64 14.20 -2.20
C ALA A 219 -6.39 13.08 -1.17
N ALA A 220 -7.25 12.97 -0.16
CA ALA A 220 -7.15 11.94 0.86
C ALA A 220 -7.31 10.52 0.28
N LEU A 221 -8.29 10.31 -0.62
CA LEU A 221 -8.42 9.05 -1.37
C LEU A 221 -7.22 8.81 -2.29
N GLY A 222 -6.69 9.85 -2.93
CA GLY A 222 -5.47 9.78 -3.73
C GLY A 222 -4.25 9.31 -2.93
N ALA A 223 -4.09 9.81 -1.70
CA ALA A 223 -3.02 9.38 -0.80
C ALA A 223 -3.12 7.88 -0.45
N VAL A 224 -4.33 7.40 -0.12
CA VAL A 224 -4.56 5.97 0.14
C VAL A 224 -4.32 5.11 -1.09
N LEU A 225 -4.72 5.59 -2.27
CA LEU A 225 -4.44 4.93 -3.54
C LEU A 225 -2.93 4.79 -3.78
N LEU A 226 -2.16 5.84 -3.55
CA LEU A 226 -0.69 5.78 -3.66
C LEU A 226 -0.09 4.78 -2.66
N LEU A 227 -0.57 4.75 -1.42
CA LEU A 227 -0.16 3.73 -0.43
C LEU A 227 -0.53 2.30 -0.85
N ALA A 228 -1.61 2.12 -1.62
CA ALA A 228 -2.05 0.81 -2.08
C ALA A 228 -1.24 0.31 -3.28
N VAL A 229 -0.77 1.21 -4.15
CA VAL A 229 -0.20 0.85 -5.46
C VAL A 229 1.33 0.95 -5.49
N LEU A 230 1.92 1.89 -4.74
CA LEU A 230 3.38 2.07 -4.75
C LEU A 230 4.07 0.84 -4.12
N PRO A 231 5.08 0.26 -4.79
CA PRO A 231 5.70 -1.01 -4.38
C PRO A 231 6.20 -1.02 -2.92
N LEU A 232 6.81 0.07 -2.46
CA LEU A 232 7.28 0.19 -1.08
C LEU A 232 6.13 -0.01 -0.08
N TYR A 233 5.06 0.77 -0.23
CA TYR A 233 3.94 0.75 0.71
C TYR A 233 3.06 -0.49 0.53
N PHE A 234 3.01 -1.07 -0.67
CA PHE A 234 2.43 -2.39 -0.86
C PHE A 234 3.20 -3.45 -0.06
N GLY A 235 4.53 -3.45 -0.15
CA GLY A 235 5.42 -4.36 0.58
C GLY A 235 5.26 -4.24 2.10
N VAL A 236 5.19 -3.02 2.64
CA VAL A 236 4.97 -2.76 4.08
C VAL A 236 3.67 -3.40 4.60
N GLY A 237 2.63 -3.51 3.76
CA GLY A 237 1.37 -4.16 4.14
C GLY A 237 1.27 -5.64 3.79
N PHE A 238 2.26 -6.18 3.08
CA PHE A 238 2.27 -7.56 2.59
C PHE A 238 3.28 -8.43 3.34
N LEU A 239 4.48 -7.90 3.58
CA LEU A 239 5.57 -8.59 4.26
C LEU A 239 5.61 -8.22 5.74
N MET A 240 5.66 -9.22 6.61
CA MET A 240 5.76 -8.97 8.04
C MET A 240 7.20 -8.72 8.47
N THR A 241 7.53 -7.44 8.57
CA THR A 241 8.83 -6.93 9.02
C THR A 241 8.62 -5.82 10.06
N PRO A 242 9.67 -5.40 10.80
CA PRO A 242 9.60 -4.26 11.72
C PRO A 242 9.14 -2.95 11.05
N ASP A 243 9.27 -2.84 9.73
CA ASP A 243 8.82 -1.67 8.97
C ASP A 243 7.29 -1.53 8.93
N ALA A 244 6.53 -2.62 9.00
CA ALA A 244 5.07 -2.58 9.00
C ALA A 244 4.50 -1.79 10.20
N PRO A 245 4.75 -2.19 11.47
CA PRO A 245 4.28 -1.43 12.63
C PRO A 245 4.97 -0.07 12.76
N LEU A 246 6.22 0.09 12.26
CA LEU A 246 6.86 1.41 12.19
C LEU A 246 6.06 2.38 11.33
N HIS A 247 5.59 2.00 10.14
CA HIS A 247 4.83 2.90 9.26
C HIS A 247 3.49 3.29 9.87
N ALA A 248 2.83 2.35 10.57
CA ALA A 248 1.59 2.62 11.30
C ALA A 248 1.81 3.66 12.41
N ALA A 249 2.85 3.48 13.21
CA ALA A 249 3.24 4.43 14.26
C ALA A 249 3.68 5.78 13.68
N TRP A 250 4.42 5.78 12.57
CA TRP A 250 4.91 6.98 11.91
C TRP A 250 3.78 7.84 11.35
N SER A 251 2.81 7.24 10.66
CA SER A 251 1.67 7.99 10.12
C SER A 251 0.78 8.55 11.23
N ALA A 252 0.57 7.78 12.30
CA ALA A 252 -0.14 8.23 13.50
C ALA A 252 0.59 9.40 14.16
N LEU A 253 1.91 9.30 14.32
CA LEU A 253 2.73 10.35 14.91
C LEU A 253 2.65 11.65 14.10
N LEU A 254 2.72 11.59 12.77
CA LEU A 254 2.55 12.76 11.90
C LEU A 254 1.14 13.36 12.01
N TYR A 255 0.10 12.53 12.06
CA TYR A 255 -1.27 13.01 12.27
C TYR A 255 -1.44 13.75 13.61
N PHE A 256 -0.98 13.16 14.72
CA PHE A 256 -1.07 13.80 16.03
C PHE A 256 -0.14 15.01 16.15
N SER A 257 1.02 15.01 15.49
CA SER A 257 1.90 16.19 15.39
C SER A 257 1.16 17.37 14.75
N TYR A 258 0.42 17.12 13.67
CA TYR A 258 -0.40 18.15 13.02
C TYR A 258 -1.49 18.69 13.95
N ARG A 259 -2.22 17.80 14.64
CA ARG A 259 -3.25 18.16 15.63
C ARG A 259 -2.70 19.07 16.72
N VAL A 260 -1.56 18.71 17.27
CA VAL A 260 -0.94 19.43 18.39
C VAL A 260 -0.36 20.77 17.94
N LEU A 261 0.44 20.76 16.87
CA LEU A 261 1.22 21.93 16.47
C LEU A 261 0.40 22.95 15.68
N LEU A 262 -0.49 22.48 14.80
CA LEU A 262 -1.22 23.36 13.89
C LEU A 262 -2.66 23.62 14.34
N GLU A 263 -3.31 22.64 14.99
CA GLU A 263 -4.68 22.82 15.52
C GLU A 263 -4.71 23.18 17.02
N ASN A 264 -3.55 23.27 17.69
CA ASN A 264 -3.41 23.51 19.13
C ASN A 264 -4.22 22.52 20.02
N ASP A 265 -4.44 21.29 19.54
CA ASP A 265 -5.14 20.26 20.31
C ASP A 265 -4.22 19.61 21.35
N SER A 266 -4.32 20.07 22.60
CA SER A 266 -3.51 19.56 23.72
C SER A 266 -3.74 18.07 24.03
N VAL A 267 -4.92 17.51 23.75
CA VAL A 267 -5.23 16.11 24.09
C VAL A 267 -4.47 15.15 23.16
N SER A 268 -4.20 15.61 21.93
CA SER A 268 -3.46 14.83 20.93
C SER A 268 -2.00 14.56 21.30
N TRP A 269 -1.45 15.20 22.34
CA TRP A 269 -0.13 14.84 22.89
C TRP A 269 -0.06 13.40 23.40
N ILE A 270 -1.19 12.85 23.90
CA ILE A 270 -1.26 11.45 24.32
C ILE A 270 -1.06 10.54 23.09
N GLY A 271 -1.79 10.82 22.01
CA GLY A 271 -1.64 10.10 20.75
C GLY A 271 -0.23 10.21 20.16
N PHE A 272 0.39 11.39 20.26
CA PHE A 272 1.79 11.60 19.87
C PHE A 272 2.73 10.69 20.67
N GLY A 273 2.66 10.73 22.01
CA GLY A 273 3.54 9.95 22.88
C GLY A 273 3.40 8.45 22.67
N VAL A 274 2.17 7.95 22.60
CA VAL A 274 1.89 6.53 22.32
C VAL A 274 2.41 6.13 20.95
N SER A 275 2.19 6.94 19.91
CA SER A 275 2.68 6.64 18.55
C SER A 275 4.21 6.59 18.51
N LEU A 276 4.90 7.54 19.17
CA LEU A 276 6.35 7.54 19.26
C LEU A 276 6.87 6.30 20.02
N GLY A 277 6.24 5.95 21.15
CA GLY A 277 6.58 4.77 21.93
C GLY A 277 6.39 3.45 21.18
N LEU A 278 5.24 3.27 20.52
CA LEU A 278 4.96 2.10 19.68
C LEU A 278 5.92 2.01 18.48
N GLY A 279 6.30 3.15 17.91
CA GLY A 279 7.30 3.20 16.86
C GLY A 279 8.69 2.80 17.36
N LEU A 280 9.09 3.22 18.56
CA LEU A 280 10.35 2.81 19.18
C LEU A 280 10.35 1.31 19.53
N LEU A 281 9.20 0.77 19.93
CA LEU A 281 8.98 -0.68 20.09
C LEU A 281 8.98 -1.44 18.76
N SER A 282 8.90 -0.75 17.62
CA SER A 282 8.94 -1.35 16.28
C SER A 282 10.33 -1.29 15.67
N LYS A 283 10.90 -0.08 15.57
CA LYS A 283 12.21 0.17 14.97
C LYS A 283 12.77 1.49 15.49
N TYR A 284 14.04 1.47 15.90
CA TYR A 284 14.71 2.65 16.47
C TYR A 284 14.75 3.85 15.52
N THR A 285 14.63 3.64 14.21
CA THR A 285 14.64 4.69 13.20
C THR A 285 13.54 5.75 13.38
N ILE A 286 12.45 5.46 14.09
CA ILE A 286 11.43 6.49 14.39
C ILE A 286 11.99 7.64 15.24
N VAL A 287 13.08 7.40 15.98
CA VAL A 287 13.71 8.42 16.85
C VAL A 287 14.08 9.66 16.05
N LEU A 288 14.34 9.53 14.74
CA LEU A 288 14.65 10.64 13.84
C LEU A 288 13.52 11.68 13.76
N LEU A 289 12.27 11.30 14.03
CA LEU A 289 11.16 12.25 14.07
C LEU A 289 11.21 13.17 15.30
N GLY A 290 11.76 12.71 16.42
CA GLY A 290 11.87 13.50 17.66
C GLY A 290 12.63 14.82 17.44
N PRO A 291 13.89 14.78 16.94
CA PRO A 291 14.65 15.98 16.60
C PRO A 291 13.96 16.86 15.55
N THR A 292 13.30 16.29 14.54
CA THR A 292 12.58 17.11 13.54
C THR A 292 11.42 17.89 14.15
N PHE A 293 10.70 17.27 15.09
CA PHE A 293 9.60 17.90 15.81
C PHE A 293 10.09 18.98 16.77
N LEU A 294 11.18 18.71 17.50
CA LEU A 294 11.85 19.71 18.35
C LEU A 294 12.34 20.90 17.52
N LEU A 295 12.98 20.62 16.38
CA LEU A 295 13.42 21.67 15.46
C LEU A 295 12.25 22.51 14.95
N PHE A 296 11.13 21.87 14.58
CA PHE A 296 9.91 22.59 14.21
C PHE A 296 9.43 23.51 15.33
N MET A 297 9.33 23.01 16.57
CA MET A 297 8.92 23.80 17.73
C MET A 297 9.87 24.96 18.03
N LEU A 298 11.18 24.79 17.79
CA LEU A 298 12.18 25.85 17.95
C LEU A 298 12.08 26.90 16.84
N VAL A 299 11.81 26.50 15.61
CA VAL A 299 11.78 27.40 14.45
C VAL A 299 10.46 28.18 14.39
N ASP A 300 9.31 27.51 14.58
CA ASP A 300 8.00 28.15 14.50
C ASP A 300 7.65 28.91 15.79
N PRO A 301 7.51 30.26 15.77
CA PRO A 301 7.19 31.03 16.95
C PRO A 301 5.86 30.64 17.60
N LYS A 302 4.89 30.16 16.82
CA LYS A 302 3.58 29.73 17.34
C LYS A 302 3.72 28.43 18.14
N ALA A 303 4.53 27.48 17.68
CA ALA A 303 4.74 26.22 18.39
C ALA A 303 5.57 26.34 19.68
N ARG A 304 6.39 27.39 19.85
CA ARG A 304 7.28 27.56 21.03
C ARG A 304 6.56 27.58 22.38
N HIS A 305 5.30 28.03 22.43
CA HIS A 305 4.56 28.08 23.70
C HIS A 305 4.42 26.69 24.35
N TRP A 306 4.47 25.62 23.56
CA TRP A 306 4.35 24.25 24.05
C TRP A 306 5.50 23.84 24.97
N PHE A 307 6.68 24.47 24.88
CA PHE A 307 7.78 24.24 25.83
C PHE A 307 7.40 24.62 27.28
N LEU A 308 6.41 25.49 27.47
CA LEU A 308 5.93 25.89 28.79
C LEU A 308 4.69 25.10 29.24
N LYS A 309 4.22 24.17 28.41
CA LYS A 309 3.00 23.38 28.64
C LYS A 309 3.35 21.94 28.97
N PRO A 310 2.51 21.21 29.72
CA PRO A 310 2.80 19.82 30.09
C PRO A 310 2.76 18.84 28.89
N GLY A 311 2.11 19.21 27.79
CA GLY A 311 1.85 18.33 26.64
C GLY A 311 3.06 17.54 26.12
N PRO A 312 4.14 18.20 25.65
CA PRO A 312 5.32 17.49 25.16
C PRO A 312 5.97 16.56 26.19
N TYR A 313 5.93 16.95 27.47
CA TYR A 313 6.51 16.16 28.55
C TYR A 313 5.67 14.92 28.86
N VAL A 314 4.34 15.04 28.85
CA VAL A 314 3.43 13.90 28.96
C VAL A 314 3.67 12.93 27.80
N ALA A 315 3.81 13.45 26.59
CA ALA A 315 4.09 12.63 25.42
C ALA A 315 5.44 11.89 25.52
N LEU A 316 6.49 12.56 26.02
CA LEU A 316 7.80 11.97 26.26
C LEU A 316 7.72 10.85 27.31
N VAL A 317 7.05 11.09 28.44
CA VAL A 317 6.86 10.08 29.49
C VAL A 317 6.12 8.87 28.94
N LEU A 318 5.02 9.07 28.19
CA LEU A 318 4.28 7.97 27.57
C LEU A 318 5.14 7.18 26.58
N ALA A 319 5.93 7.86 25.75
CA ALA A 319 6.83 7.20 24.81
C ALA A 319 7.88 6.35 25.55
N LEU A 320 8.46 6.87 26.63
CA LEU A 320 9.43 6.14 27.46
C LEU A 320 8.79 4.98 28.22
N LEU A 321 7.56 5.12 28.71
CA LEU A 321 6.82 4.03 29.35
C LEU A 321 6.56 2.89 28.35
N CYS A 322 6.09 3.20 27.14
CA CYS A 322 5.94 2.22 26.08
C CYS A 322 7.28 1.58 25.70
N PHE A 323 8.36 2.36 25.61
CA PHE A 323 9.68 1.88 25.21
C PHE A 323 10.47 1.18 26.34
N SER A 324 9.98 1.27 27.58
CA SER A 324 10.68 0.74 28.76
C SER A 324 11.06 -0.74 28.69
N PRO A 325 10.28 -1.66 28.08
CA PRO A 325 10.71 -3.06 27.92
C PRO A 325 12.04 -3.19 27.20
N VAL A 326 12.24 -2.43 26.14
CA VAL A 326 13.46 -2.48 25.32
C VAL A 326 14.65 -1.88 26.06
N LEU A 327 14.42 -0.85 26.87
CA LEU A 327 15.44 -0.27 27.75
C LEU A 327 15.90 -1.29 28.80
N ILE A 328 14.94 -1.96 29.47
CA ILE A 328 15.23 -3.00 30.47
C ILE A 328 16.02 -4.15 29.83
N TRP A 329 15.57 -4.62 28.67
CA TRP A 329 16.24 -5.70 27.94
C TRP A 329 17.68 -5.32 27.59
N ASN A 330 17.91 -4.12 27.05
CA ASN A 330 19.25 -3.67 26.72
C ASN A 330 20.12 -3.50 27.96
N MET A 331 19.59 -2.99 29.06
CA MET A 331 20.33 -2.88 30.33
C MET A 331 20.79 -4.25 30.84
N GLN A 332 19.97 -5.29 30.67
CA GLN A 332 20.30 -6.67 31.05
C GLN A 332 21.29 -7.34 30.08
N HIS A 333 21.43 -6.84 28.86
CA HIS A 333 22.25 -7.40 27.79
C HIS A 333 23.38 -6.45 27.36
N GLU A 334 23.94 -5.68 28.30
CA GLU A 334 25.11 -4.81 28.05
C GLU A 334 24.93 -3.82 26.86
N TRP A 335 23.70 -3.36 26.64
CA TRP A 335 23.30 -2.48 25.54
C TRP A 335 23.56 -3.07 24.13
N ALA A 336 23.60 -4.40 24.02
CA ALA A 336 23.98 -5.12 22.81
C ALA A 336 23.20 -4.67 21.56
N SER A 337 21.89 -4.42 21.67
CA SER A 337 21.09 -4.02 20.50
C SER A 337 21.44 -2.63 19.99
N PHE A 338 21.62 -1.67 20.90
CA PHE A 338 22.01 -0.30 20.52
C PHE A 338 23.43 -0.26 19.94
N LEU A 339 24.35 -1.06 20.51
CA LEU A 339 25.70 -1.23 19.98
C LEU A 339 25.68 -1.89 18.60
N PHE A 340 24.84 -2.90 18.39
CA PHE A 340 24.69 -3.56 17.09
C PHE A 340 24.28 -2.57 15.98
N GLN A 341 23.36 -1.64 16.29
CA GLN A 341 22.86 -0.64 15.33
C GLN A 341 23.92 0.41 14.94
N SER A 342 24.85 0.70 15.83
CA SER A 342 25.88 1.74 15.66
C SER A 342 27.20 1.16 15.14
N ALA A 343 27.74 0.15 15.82
CA ALA A 343 29.09 -0.37 15.59
C ALA A 343 29.29 -0.95 14.18
N LYS A 344 28.37 -1.78 13.68
CA LYS A 344 28.49 -2.39 12.33
C LYS A 344 28.27 -1.40 11.20
N ARG A 345 27.55 -0.30 11.44
CA ARG A 345 27.25 0.73 10.41
C ARG A 345 28.36 1.78 10.32
N ILE A 346 28.98 2.13 11.44
CA ILE A 346 30.06 3.13 11.51
C ILE A 346 31.41 2.54 11.08
N SER A 347 31.62 1.23 11.25
CA SER A 347 32.88 0.56 10.85
C SER A 347 33.08 0.43 9.33
N ARG A 348 32.09 0.78 8.51
CA ARG A 348 32.22 0.82 7.04
C ARG A 348 32.57 2.23 6.60
N VAL A 349 33.57 2.38 5.72
CA VAL A 349 33.91 3.67 5.11
C VAL A 349 32.66 4.22 4.40
N PRO A 350 32.13 5.39 4.80
CA PRO A 350 30.94 5.94 4.18
C PRO A 350 31.26 6.40 2.75
N VAL A 351 30.77 5.66 1.75
CA VAL A 351 30.81 6.08 0.35
C VAL A 351 29.56 6.91 0.08
N VAL A 352 29.71 8.23 -0.03
CA VAL A 352 28.60 9.12 -0.37
C VAL A 352 28.39 9.08 -1.87
N SER A 353 27.36 8.37 -2.29
CA SER A 353 26.97 8.29 -3.70
C SER A 353 25.61 8.95 -3.91
N THR A 354 25.60 10.28 -4.03
CA THR A 354 24.37 11.08 -4.21
C THR A 354 23.53 10.59 -5.40
N HIS A 355 24.17 10.18 -6.50
CA HIS A 355 23.46 9.64 -7.66
C HIS A 355 22.75 8.31 -7.36
N HIS A 356 23.35 7.43 -6.55
CA HIS A 356 22.69 6.21 -6.08
C HIS A 356 21.53 6.54 -5.14
N LEU A 357 21.68 7.53 -4.25
CA LEU A 357 20.58 7.97 -3.38
C LEU A 357 19.38 8.46 -4.22
N ILE A 358 19.62 9.35 -5.19
CA ILE A 358 18.57 9.86 -6.08
C ILE A 358 17.96 8.70 -6.89
N GLY A 359 18.80 7.78 -7.39
CA GLY A 359 18.34 6.58 -8.10
C GLY A 359 17.44 5.70 -7.25
N HIS A 360 17.80 5.43 -5.99
CA HIS A 360 16.98 4.65 -5.06
C HIS A 360 15.67 5.35 -4.71
N ILE A 361 15.68 6.66 -4.48
CA ILE A 361 14.45 7.44 -4.24
C ILE A 361 13.53 7.37 -5.45
N ALA A 362 14.06 7.56 -6.67
CA ALA A 362 13.28 7.47 -7.90
C ALA A 362 12.72 6.06 -8.13
N LEU A 363 13.49 5.02 -7.81
CA LEU A 363 13.06 3.62 -7.90
C LEU A 363 11.92 3.33 -6.91
N ILE A 364 12.08 3.74 -5.64
CA ILE A 364 11.09 3.53 -4.57
C ILE A 364 9.79 4.27 -4.86
N LEU A 365 9.88 5.53 -5.28
CA LEU A 365 8.70 6.34 -5.59
C LEU A 365 8.02 5.91 -6.88
N THR A 366 8.73 5.17 -7.75
CA THR A 366 8.33 4.87 -9.14
C THR A 366 8.09 6.17 -9.95
N PRO A 367 7.88 6.09 -11.27
CA PRO A 367 7.59 7.29 -12.06
C PRO A 367 6.38 8.08 -11.55
N ALA A 368 5.35 7.40 -11.04
CA ALA A 368 4.14 8.07 -10.55
C ALA A 368 4.40 8.92 -9.29
N GLY A 369 5.08 8.36 -8.29
CA GLY A 369 5.43 9.10 -7.08
C GLY A 369 6.44 10.21 -7.35
N LEU A 370 7.42 9.97 -8.24
CA LEU A 370 8.41 10.97 -8.62
C LEU A 370 7.76 12.17 -9.31
N ILE A 371 6.85 11.93 -10.27
CA ILE A 371 6.08 12.99 -10.93
C ILE A 371 5.24 13.75 -9.89
N GLY A 372 4.58 13.04 -8.96
CA GLY A 372 3.81 13.68 -7.89
C GLY A 372 4.64 14.64 -7.03
N VAL A 373 5.83 14.21 -6.60
CA VAL A 373 6.77 15.04 -5.84
C VAL A 373 7.24 16.25 -6.66
N LEU A 374 7.61 16.06 -7.93
CA LEU A 374 8.03 17.16 -8.80
C LEU A 374 6.91 18.18 -9.02
N LEU A 375 5.68 17.73 -9.26
CA LEU A 375 4.52 18.61 -9.40
C LEU A 375 4.24 19.37 -8.11
N PHE A 376 4.43 18.75 -6.95
CA PHE A 376 4.30 19.44 -5.66
C PHE A 376 5.38 20.51 -5.48
N PHE A 377 6.64 20.27 -5.86
CA PHE A 377 7.67 21.31 -5.77
C PHE A 377 7.42 22.48 -6.74
N ILE A 378 6.88 22.23 -7.93
CA ILE A 378 6.61 23.27 -8.94
C ILE A 378 5.34 24.06 -8.61
N PHE A 379 4.27 23.38 -8.19
CA PHE A 379 2.92 23.96 -8.06
C PHE A 379 2.38 23.99 -6.62
N GLY A 380 3.03 23.32 -5.66
CA GLY A 380 2.53 23.11 -4.30
C GLY A 380 2.33 24.41 -3.52
N GLY A 381 3.10 25.46 -3.82
CA GLY A 381 2.88 26.79 -3.23
C GLY A 381 1.51 27.39 -3.57
N ARG A 382 0.92 27.06 -4.72
CA ARG A 382 -0.45 27.46 -5.07
C ARG A 382 -1.48 26.59 -4.36
N VAL A 383 -1.22 25.28 -4.28
CA VAL A 383 -2.09 24.30 -3.61
C VAL A 383 -2.22 24.61 -2.12
N LEU A 384 -1.11 24.91 -1.45
CA LEU A 384 -1.11 25.24 -0.02
C LEU A 384 -1.80 26.58 0.27
N ARG A 385 -1.73 27.56 -0.64
CA ARG A 385 -2.45 28.85 -0.49
C ARG A 385 -3.96 28.68 -0.68
N SER A 386 -4.40 27.82 -1.59
CA SER A 386 -5.83 27.52 -1.78
C SER A 386 -6.42 26.64 -0.68
N ALA A 387 -5.57 25.94 0.08
CA ALA A 387 -5.99 25.07 1.17
C ALA A 387 -6.01 25.77 2.54
N GLN A 388 -5.52 27.02 2.63
CA GLN A 388 -5.68 27.84 3.82
C GLN A 388 -7.10 28.43 3.84
N PRO A 389 -7.84 28.29 4.95
CA PRO A 389 -9.19 28.83 5.07
C PRO A 389 -9.24 30.36 5.02
#